data_AF-A0A835KCU2-F1
#
_entry.id   AF-A0A835KCU2-F1
#
_cell.length_a   1.000
_cell.length_b   1.000
_cell.length_c   1.000
_cell.angle_alpha   90.00
_cell.angle_beta   90.00
_cell.angle_gamma   90.00
#
_symmetry.space_group_name_H-M   'P 1'
#
loop_
_entity.id
_entity.type
_entity.pdbx_description
1 polymer ?
#
loop_
_entity_poly.entity_id
_entity_poly.type
_entity_poly.pdbx_seq_one_letter_code
_entity_poly.pdbx_strand_id
1 'polypeptide(L)' 'MHRRWEAFRVESKEEKDLLLTAKKSKLFQFKTQLDVFLPNNKGEVPDFKVKGGYGESSCSILLGDSNAMLAQIVLE' A
#
# COMPACT_ATOMS: atom_id res chain seq x y z
N MET A 1 -8.42 -1.52 -15.72
CA MET A 1 -6.97 -1.47 -16.05
C MET A 1 -6.16 -1.50 -14.77
N HIS A 2 -5.21 -2.43 -14.68
CA HIS A 2 -4.53 -2.94 -13.48
C HIS A 2 -3.97 -1.86 -12.54
N ARG A 3 -4.66 -1.61 -11.43
CA ARG A 3 -4.18 -0.77 -10.31
C ARG A 3 -4.01 -1.61 -9.04
N ARG A 4 -3.82 -2.91 -9.20
CA ARG A 4 -3.67 -3.89 -8.13
C ARG A 4 -2.39 -4.65 -8.37
N TRP A 5 -1.63 -4.82 -7.29
CA TRP A 5 -0.42 -5.61 -7.23
C TRP A 5 -0.56 -6.59 -6.07
N GLU A 6 -0.02 -7.79 -6.25
CA GLU A 6 0.01 -8.84 -5.25
C GLU A 6 1.47 -9.23 -5.07
N ALA A 7 1.90 -9.34 -3.81
CA ALA A 7 3.23 -9.81 -3.48
C ALA A 7 3.12 -11.20 -2.88
N PHE A 8 3.86 -12.15 -3.43
CA PHE A 8 3.90 -13.53 -2.99
C PHE A 8 5.27 -13.86 -2.41
N ARG A 9 5.34 -14.91 -1.58
CA ARG A 9 6.60 -15.43 -1.05
C ARG A 9 7.46 -16.01 -2.17
N VAL A 10 8.71 -15.54 -2.28
CA VAL A 10 9.71 -16.02 -3.24
C VAL A 10 9.16 -15.92 -4.67
N GLU A 11 9.15 -17.00 -5.44
CA GLU A 11 8.67 -17.07 -6.83
C GLU A 11 7.28 -17.72 -6.92
N SER A 12 6.60 -17.90 -5.78
CA SER A 12 5.27 -18.49 -5.75
C SER A 12 4.23 -17.56 -6.37
N LYS A 13 3.14 -18.16 -6.83
CA LYS A 13 1.88 -17.49 -7.20
C LYS A 13 0.67 -18.16 -6.54
N GLU A 14 0.92 -19.03 -5.56
CA GLU A 14 -0.14 -19.72 -4.83
C GLU A 14 -0.78 -18.79 -3.80
N GLU A 15 -2.09 -18.90 -3.59
CA GLU A 15 -2.84 -18.05 -2.66
C GLU A 15 -2.31 -18.16 -1.22
N LYS A 16 -1.88 -19.36 -0.79
CA LYS A 16 -1.28 -19.61 0.53
C LYS A 16 0.01 -18.81 0.76
N ASP A 17 0.66 -18.38 -0.32
CA ASP A 17 1.92 -17.64 -0.30
C ASP A 17 1.71 -16.13 -0.51
N LEU A 18 0.47 -15.67 -0.64
CA LEU A 18 0.15 -14.24 -0.72
C LEU A 18 0.59 -13.55 0.58
N LEU A 19 1.37 -12.48 0.45
CA LEU A 19 1.86 -11.68 1.57
C LEU A 19 1.05 -10.40 1.72
N LEU A 20 0.70 -9.75 0.62
CA LEU A 20 -0.13 -8.56 0.60
C LEU A 20 -0.73 -8.30 -0.79
N THR A 21 -1.81 -7.53 -0.79
CA THR A 21 -2.39 -6.90 -1.98
C THR A 21 -2.31 -5.39 -1.83
N ALA A 22 -1.68 -4.71 -2.79
CA ALA A 22 -1.67 -3.26 -2.89
C ALA A 22 -2.63 -2.79 -3.98
N LYS A 23 -3.43 -1.76 -3.70
CA LYS A 23 -4.38 -1.17 -4.67
C LYS A 23 -4.18 0.34 -4.70
N LYS A 24 -4.17 0.96 -5.87
CA LYS A 24 -4.19 2.43 -5.94
C LYS A 24 -5.51 2.96 -5.40
N SER A 25 -5.45 3.90 -4.46
CA SER A 25 -6.64 4.52 -3.88
C SER A 25 -7.43 5.30 -4.95
N LYS A 26 -8.73 5.46 -4.72
CA LYS A 26 -9.65 6.16 -5.65
C LYS A 26 -9.53 7.69 -5.62
N LEU A 27 -8.89 8.27 -4.59
CA LEU A 27 -8.82 9.72 -4.39
C LEU A 27 -7.70 10.42 -5.20
N PHE A 28 -8.15 11.41 -5.98
CA PHE A 28 -7.58 12.57 -6.69
C PHE A 28 -6.06 12.72 -7.01
N GLN A 29 -5.83 13.49 -8.09
CA GLN A 29 -4.56 13.72 -8.78
C GLN A 29 -3.54 14.51 -7.91
N PHE A 30 -2.25 14.39 -8.25
CA PHE A 30 -1.03 14.93 -7.61
C PHE A 30 -0.33 14.06 -6.55
N LYS A 31 -1.04 13.27 -5.75
CA LYS A 31 -0.41 12.34 -4.78
C LYS A 31 -0.71 10.88 -5.13
N THR A 32 0.34 10.05 -5.12
CA THR A 32 0.23 8.60 -5.23
C THR A 32 -0.12 8.02 -3.86
N GLN A 33 -1.30 7.43 -3.77
CA GLN A 33 -1.73 6.71 -2.58
C GLN A 33 -2.04 5.25 -2.90
N LEU A 34 -1.54 4.33 -2.08
CA LEU A 34 -1.82 2.91 -2.16
C LEU A 34 -2.47 2.43 -0.85
N ASP A 35 -3.53 1.65 -1.01
CA ASP A 35 -4.19 0.89 0.06
C ASP A 35 -3.61 -0.53 0.06
N VAL A 36 -3.04 -0.97 1.18
CA VAL A 36 -2.40 -2.28 1.34
C VAL A 36 -3.23 -3.15 2.26
N PHE A 37 -3.50 -4.38 1.82
CA PHE A 37 -4.31 -5.38 2.50
C PHE A 37 -3.48 -6.64 2.73
N LEU A 38 -3.49 -7.14 3.96
CA LEU A 38 -2.96 -8.45 4.32
C LEU A 38 -3.95 -9.55 3.94
N PRO A 39 -3.52 -10.81 3.79
CA PRO A 39 -4.36 -11.90 3.27
C PRO A 39 -5.64 -12.15 4.08
N ASN A 40 -5.61 -11.92 5.39
CA ASN A 40 -6.75 -12.14 6.28
C ASN A 40 -7.75 -10.96 6.32
N ASN A 41 -7.48 -9.88 5.59
CA ASN A 41 -8.33 -8.70 5.56
C ASN A 41 -9.43 -8.85 4.49
N LYS A 42 -10.70 -8.70 4.89
CA LYS A 42 -11.87 -8.82 4.01
C LYS A 42 -12.05 -7.67 3.01
N GLY A 43 -11.18 -6.67 3.05
CA GLY A 43 -11.09 -5.59 2.06
C GLY A 43 -11.96 -4.36 2.35
N GLU A 44 -12.53 -4.24 3.55
CA GLU A 44 -13.31 -3.07 3.97
C GLU A 44 -12.43 -1.87 4.31
N VAL A 45 -11.34 -2.10 5.06
CA VAL A 45 -10.39 -1.07 5.51
C VAL A 45 -8.97 -1.57 5.23
N PRO A 46 -8.06 -0.76 4.67
CA PRO A 46 -6.67 -1.19 4.48
C PRO A 46 -5.97 -1.42 5.81
N ASP A 47 -5.06 -2.39 5.85
CA ASP A 47 -4.17 -2.59 7.00
C ASP A 47 -3.09 -1.50 7.05
N PHE A 48 -2.64 -1.05 5.87
CA PHE A 48 -1.69 0.04 5.74
C PHE A 48 -2.04 0.97 4.59
N LYS A 49 -1.67 2.25 4.75
CA LYS A 49 -1.77 3.24 3.69
C LYS A 49 -0.39 3.79 3.36
N VAL A 50 -0.02 3.72 2.08
CA VAL A 50 1.21 4.31 1.57
C VAL A 50 0.86 5.62 0.89
N LYS A 51 1.53 6.70 1.28
CA LYS A 51 1.39 8.03 0.68
C LYS A 51 2.74 8.49 0.13
N GLY A 52 2.75 8.97 -1.11
CA GLY A 52 3.89 9.65 -1.71
C GLY A 52 3.43 10.53 -2.88
N GLY A 53 4.29 11.40 -3.38
CA GLY A 53 3.95 12.33 -4.47
C GLY A 53 5.00 12.28 -5.58
N TYR A 54 4.59 12.61 -6.81
CA TYR A 54 5.56 12.84 -7.88
C TYR A 54 6.27 14.18 -7.56
N GLY A 55 7.54 14.12 -7.19
CA GLY A 55 8.30 15.31 -6.72
C GLY A 55 8.24 15.57 -5.21
N GLU A 56 7.58 14.72 -4.41
CA GLU A 56 7.74 14.75 -2.95
C GLU A 56 8.97 13.92 -2.57
N SER A 57 9.89 14.47 -1.77
CA SER A 57 11.09 13.80 -1.27
C SER A 57 10.81 12.75 -0.19
N SER A 58 9.54 12.40 0.04
CA SER A 58 9.19 11.43 1.07
C SER A 58 8.08 10.48 0.68
N CYS A 59 8.20 9.25 1.18
CA CYS A 59 7.20 8.20 1.10
C CYS A 59 6.87 7.75 2.53
N SER A 60 5.59 7.76 2.90
CA SER A 60 5.15 7.46 4.27
C SER A 60 4.23 6.26 4.30
N ILE A 61 4.37 5.42 5.32
CA ILE A 61 3.52 4.26 5.60
C ILE A 61 2.74 4.55 6.89
N LEU A 62 1.42 4.46 6.83
CA LEU A 62 0.52 4.66 7.95
C LEU A 62 -0.23 3.38 8.31
N LEU A 63 -0.65 3.25 9.58
CA LEU A 63 -1.51 2.17 10.04
C LEU A 63 -2.95 2.41 9.60
N GLY A 64 -3.42 1.59 8.66
CA GLY A 64 -4.73 1.69 8.02
C GLY A 64 -5.12 3.11 7.60
N ASP A 65 -6.31 3.54 7.98
CA ASP A 65 -6.83 4.89 7.73
C ASP A 65 -6.53 5.88 8.87
N SER A 66 -5.74 5.49 9.85
CA SER A 66 -5.32 6.38 10.94
C SER A 66 -4.22 7.34 10.51
N ASN A 67 -3.92 8.32 11.35
CA ASN A 67 -2.76 9.21 11.20
C ASN A 67 -1.50 8.64 11.90
N ALA A 68 -1.54 7.41 12.42
CA ALA A 68 -0.37 6.79 13.03
C ALA A 68 0.63 6.39 11.94
N MET A 69 1.74 7.13 11.87
CA MET A 69 2.84 6.86 10.95
C MET A 69 3.71 5.72 11.49
N LEU A 70 3.95 4.72 10.66
CA LEU A 70 4.78 3.56 10.99
C LEU A 70 6.19 3.70 10.43
N ALA A 71 6.32 4.33 9.26
CA ALA A 71 7.61 4.57 8.61
C ALA A 71 7.54 5.76 7.66
N GLN A 72 8.68 6.42 7.45
CA GLN A 72 8.85 7.44 6.43
C GLN A 72 10.25 7.32 5.82
N ILE A 73 10.32 7.40 4.50
CA ILE A 73 11.56 7.58 3.76
C ILE A 73 11.72 9.07 3.54
N VAL A 74 12.90 9.62 3.84
CA VAL A 74 13.30 10.99 3.51
C VAL A 74 14.48 10.88 2.56
N LEU A 75 14.32 11.37 1.34
CA LEU A 75 15.41 11.51 0.38
C LEU A 75 16.12 12.83 0.70
N GLU A 76 17.37 12.75 1.16
CA GLU A 76 18.27 13.89 1.34
C GLU A 76 18.80 14.44 0.01
#